data_AF-A0A0C3DFT2-F1
#
_entry.id   AF-A0A0C3DFT2-F1
#
_cell.length_a   1.000
_cell.length_b   1.000
_cell.length_c   1.000
_cell.angle_alpha   90.00
_cell.angle_beta   90.00
_cell.angle_gamma   90.00
#
_symmetry.space_group_name_H-M   'P 1'
#
loop_
_entity.id
_entity.type
_entity.pdbx_description
1 polymer ?
#
loop_
_entity_poly.entity_id
_entity_poly.type
_entity_poly.pdbx_seq_one_letter_code
_entity_poly.pdbx_strand_id
1 'polypeptide(L)' 'TDLVTDLEHFYTSIIDLLDDPDEKDEVEQLLMWWNRQIFPLYADPERIPSKNSALAQIRQKHKEIKER' A
#
# COMPACT_ATOMS: atom_id res chain seq x y z
N THR A 1 10.69 30.72 23.16
CA THR A 1 10.96 29.51 22.38
C THR A 1 10.54 29.84 20.96
N ASP A 2 11.45 29.70 20.02
CA ASP A 2 11.17 30.02 18.62
C ASP A 2 10.40 28.86 18.00
N LEU A 3 9.28 29.16 17.34
CA LEU A 3 8.35 28.17 16.81
C LEU A 3 9.03 27.23 15.81
N VAL A 4 10.00 27.75 15.05
CA VAL A 4 10.74 26.97 14.05
C VAL A 4 11.60 25.91 14.71
N THR A 5 12.32 26.28 15.78
CA THR A 5 13.18 25.36 16.54
C THR A 5 12.35 24.30 17.27
N ASP A 6 11.19 24.66 17.80
CA ASP A 6 10.30 23.70 18.46
C ASP A 6 9.74 22.66 17.47
N LEU A 7 9.44 23.07 16.24
CA LEU A 7 8.99 22.17 15.18
C LEU A 7 10.12 21.24 14.70
N GLU A 8 11.33 21.77 14.52
CA GLU A 8 12.49 20.97 14.11
C GLU A 8 12.79 19.87 15.12
N HIS A 9 12.83 20.20 16.41
CA HIS A 9 13.03 19.22 17.49
C HIS A 9 11.91 18.19 17.54
N PHE A 10 10.66 18.62 17.35
CA PHE A 10 9.51 17.72 17.33
C PHE A 10 9.60 16.69 16.19
N TYR A 11 9.86 17.14 14.95
CA TYR A 11 9.99 16.22 13.82
C TYR A 11 11.23 15.33 13.91
N THR A 12 12.34 15.85 14.42
CA THR A 12 13.54 15.04 14.66
C THR A 12 13.26 13.92 15.67
N SER A 13 12.56 14.23 16.76
CA SER A 13 12.18 13.23 17.77
C SER A 13 11.25 12.15 17.21
N ILE A 14 10.38 12.49 16.26
CA ILE A 14 9.53 11.51 15.56
C ILE A 14 10.38 10.59 14.69
N ILE A 15 11.36 11.13 13.95
CA ILE A 15 12.25 10.31 13.11
C ILE A 15 13.04 9.34 13.98
N ASP A 16 13.62 9.84 15.08
CA ASP A 16 14.39 9.01 16.02
C ASP A 16 13.54 7.86 16.59
N LEU A 17 12.26 8.10 16.89
CA LEU A 17 11.33 7.06 17.35
C LEU A 17 11.02 6.03 16.26
N LEU A 18 10.84 6.47 15.01
CA LEU A 18 10.54 5.57 13.90
C LEU A 18 11.75 4.73 13.46
N ASP A 19 12.97 5.19 13.75
CA ASP A 19 14.22 4.46 13.48
C ASP A 19 14.65 3.55 14.65
N ASP A 20 13.93 3.58 15.77
CA ASP A 20 14.22 2.73 16.92
C ASP A 20 14.03 1.24 16.55
N PRO A 21 15.06 0.37 16.72
CA PRO A 21 14.93 -1.05 16.42
C PRO A 21 13.84 -1.76 17.21
N ASP A 22 13.50 -1.27 18.41
CA ASP A 22 12.45 -1.87 19.25
C ASP A 22 11.03 -1.55 18.74
N GLU A 23 10.86 -0.47 17.97
CA GLU A 23 9.57 -0.01 17.39
C GLU A 23 9.36 -0.49 15.95
N LYS A 24 10.34 -1.22 15.39
CA LYS A 24 10.37 -1.59 13.98
C LYS A 24 9.12 -2.36 13.53
N ASP A 25 8.61 -3.25 14.37
CA ASP A 25 7.44 -4.08 14.06
C ASP A 25 6.16 -3.23 14.00
N GLU A 26 6.00 -2.24 14.89
CA GLU A 26 4.91 -1.26 14.83
C GLU A 26 5.03 -0.35 13.60
N VAL A 27 6.24 0.12 13.27
CA VAL A 27 6.50 0.97 12.10
C VAL A 27 6.17 0.22 10.80
N GLU A 28 6.56 -1.04 10.69
CA GLU A 28 6.23 -1.88 9.53
C GLU A 28 4.72 -2.08 9.39
N GLN A 29 4.02 -2.33 10.50
CA GLN A 29 2.55 -2.41 10.52
C GLN A 29 1.88 -1.10 10.11
N LEU A 30 2.39 0.04 10.58
CA LEU A 30 1.89 1.36 10.24
C LEU A 30 2.08 1.64 8.74
N LEU A 31 3.25 1.33 8.18
CA LEU A 31 3.53 1.46 6.75
C LEU A 31 2.62 0.57 5.91
N MET A 32 2.40 -0.68 6.32
CA MET A 32 1.47 -1.58 5.64
C MET A 32 0.03 -1.04 5.65
N TRP A 33 -0.44 -0.55 6.80
CA TRP A 33 -1.77 0.06 6.91
C TRP A 33 -1.89 1.30 6.01
N TRP A 34 -0.90 2.20 6.07
CA TRP A 34 -0.88 3.42 5.27
C TRP A 34 -0.88 3.11 3.76
N ASN A 35 -0.02 2.20 3.33
CA ASN A 35 0.08 1.82 1.93
C ASN A 35 -1.21 1.18 1.41
N ARG A 36 -1.96 0.44 2.24
CA ARG A 36 -3.30 -0.06 1.87
C ARG A 36 -4.32 1.05 1.65
N GLN A 37 -4.22 2.16 2.39
CA GLN A 37 -5.13 3.30 2.21
C GLN A 37 -4.79 4.12 0.96
N ILE A 38 -3.50 4.38 0.75
CA ILE A 38 -3.04 5.26 -0.34
C ILE A 38 -2.94 4.55 -1.68
N PHE A 39 -2.62 3.25 -1.67
CA PHE A 39 -2.41 2.46 -2.88
C PHE A 39 -3.45 1.33 -2.97
N PRO A 40 -4.53 1.50 -3.76
CA PRO A 40 -5.59 0.50 -3.94
C PRO A 40 -5.12 -0.87 -4.47
N LEU A 41 -3.89 -0.95 -4.98
CA LEU A 41 -3.26 -2.18 -5.48
C LEU A 41 -2.30 -2.84 -4.48
N TYR A 42 -1.94 -2.13 -3.40
CA TYR A 42 -1.07 -2.67 -2.35
C TYR A 42 -1.81 -3.64 -1.44
N ALA A 43 -3.14 -3.53 -1.40
CA ALA A 43 -3.99 -4.30 -0.51
C ALA A 43 -4.36 -5.71 -1.01
N ASP A 44 -4.06 -6.09 -2.26
CA ASP A 44 -4.78 -7.24 -2.83
C ASP A 44 -3.96 -8.16 -3.75
N PRO A 45 -3.32 -9.21 -3.21
CA PRO A 45 -2.94 -10.39 -3.99
C PRO A 45 -4.14 -11.28 -4.37
N GLU A 46 -5.34 -11.08 -3.79
CA GLU A 46 -6.59 -11.79 -4.13
C GLU A 46 -7.37 -11.16 -5.30
N ARG A 47 -6.87 -10.07 -5.88
CA ARG A 47 -7.26 -9.64 -7.24
C ARG A 47 -6.75 -10.60 -8.31
N ILE A 48 -6.64 -11.89 -8.00
CA ILE A 48 -6.78 -12.95 -8.98
C ILE A 48 -8.13 -12.69 -9.65
N PRO A 49 -8.17 -12.39 -10.96
CA PRO A 49 -9.44 -12.17 -11.63
C PRO A 49 -10.26 -13.43 -11.39
N SER A 50 -11.38 -13.30 -10.67
CA SER A 50 -12.29 -14.42 -10.50
C SER A 50 -12.61 -14.98 -11.88
N LYS A 51 -12.83 -16.30 -11.99
CA LYS A 51 -13.11 -16.95 -13.29
C LYS A 51 -14.23 -16.27 -14.08
N ASN A 52 -15.09 -15.51 -13.40
CA ASN A 52 -16.22 -14.77 -13.96
C ASN A 52 -16.02 -13.24 -14.02
N SER A 53 -14.84 -12.73 -13.65
CA SER A 53 -14.52 -11.31 -13.76
C SER A 53 -14.70 -10.81 -15.19
N ALA A 54 -15.05 -9.52 -15.33
CA ALA A 54 -15.20 -8.90 -16.64
C ALA A 54 -13.97 -9.13 -17.54
N LEU A 55 -12.76 -9.08 -16.96
CA LEU A 55 -11.51 -9.34 -17.67
C LEU A 55 -11.41 -10.79 -18.18
N ALA A 56 -11.82 -11.78 -17.38
CA ALA A 56 -11.84 -13.18 -17.78
C ALA A 56 -12.82 -13.43 -18.93
N GLN A 57 -14.01 -12.83 -18.87
CA GLN A 57 -15.02 -12.93 -19.94
C GLN A 57 -14.57 -12.26 -21.24
N ILE A 58 -13.94 -11.07 -21.17
CA ILE A 58 -13.38 -10.38 -22.34
C ILE A 58 -12.30 -11.24 -23.01
N ARG A 59 -11.38 -11.82 -22.23
CA ARG A 59 -10.34 -12.71 -22.75
C ARG A 59 -10.92 -13.97 -23.41
N GLN A 60 -11.96 -14.56 -22.83
CA GLN A 60 -12.66 -15.70 -23.42
C GLN A 60 -13.30 -15.35 -24.76
N LYS A 61 -14.06 -14.25 -24.83
CA LYS A 61 -14.68 -13.75 -26.07
C LYS A 61 -13.65 -13.54 -27.18
N HIS A 62 -12.49 -12.98 -26.87
CA HIS A 62 -11.43 -12.79 -27.86
C HIS A 62 -10.85 -14.12 -28.39
N LYS A 63 -10.77 -15.17 -27.57
CA LYS A 63 -10.37 -16.51 -28.04
C LYS A 63 -11.41 -17.11 -28.98
N GLU A 64 -12.69 -17.06 -28.62
CA GLU A 64 -13.79 -17.58 -29.43
C GLU A 64 -13.90 -16.91 -30.81
N ILE A 65 -13.58 -15.61 -30.89
CA ILE A 65 -13.57 -14.87 -32.16
C ILE A 65 -12.36 -15.26 -33.02
N LYS A 66 -11.20 -15.54 -32.41
CA LYS A 66 -9.98 -15.91 -33.14
C LYS A 66 -10.01 -17.35 -33.66
N GLU A 67 -10.80 -18.23 -33.05
CA GLU A 67 -10.96 -19.63 -33.45
C GLU A 67 -12.09 -19.85 -34.47
N ARG A 68 -12.82 -18.81 -34.86
CA ARG A 68 -13.76 -18.79 -35.99
C ARG A 68 -13.08 -18.32 -37.26
#